data_AF-A0A239SFW7-F1
#
_entry.id   AF-A0A239SFW7-F1
#
_cell.length_a   1.000
_cell.length_b   1.000
_cell.length_c   1.000
_cell.angle_alpha   90.00
_cell.angle_beta   90.00
_cell.angle_gamma   90.00
#
_symmetry.space_group_name_H-M   'P 1'
#
loop_
_entity.id
_entity.type
_entity.pdbx_description
1 polymer ?
#
loop_
_entity_poly.entity_id
_entity_poly.type
_entity_poly.pdbx_seq_one_letter_code
_entity_poly.pdbx_strand_id
1 'polypeptide(L)'
;MTEGRDPEPATRTFDRFADFYPFYLGEHRNATCRRLHFVGSWGVIAFLVTFAVTGNAWWLLAAVVCGYAFAWVGHFFFEKNRPATFRHPVYSLMGDWVMFRDICVGRIKL
;
A
#
# COMPACT_ATOMS: atom_id res chain seq x y z
N MET A 1 22.02 28.78 13.03
CA MET A 1 20.69 28.13 12.92
C MET A 1 20.48 27.77 11.46
N THR A 2 20.87 26.56 11.06
CA THR A 2 20.53 26.02 9.74
C THR A 2 19.25 25.24 9.93
N GLU A 3 18.11 25.77 9.48
CA GLU A 3 16.91 24.98 9.29
C GLU A 3 17.27 23.85 8.32
N GLY A 4 17.38 22.63 8.85
CA GLY A 4 17.58 21.43 8.05
C GLY A 4 16.35 21.26 7.19
N ARG A 5 16.45 21.62 5.91
CA ARG A 5 15.44 21.31 4.91
C ARG A 5 15.33 19.79 4.89
N ASP A 6 14.22 19.27 5.39
CA ASP A 6 13.89 17.86 5.24
C ASP A 6 14.09 17.47 3.77
N PRO A 7 14.79 16.37 3.47
CA PRO A 7 14.94 15.93 2.09
C PRO A 7 13.56 15.83 1.46
N GLU A 8 13.42 16.29 0.21
CA GLU A 8 12.18 16.11 -0.52
C GLU A 8 11.76 14.63 -0.42
N PRO A 9 10.45 14.33 -0.34
CA PRO A 9 9.95 12.96 -0.20
C PRO A 9 10.47 12.01 -1.30
N ALA A 10 11.04 12.55 -2.38
CA ALA A 10 11.70 11.81 -3.43
C ALA A 10 13.07 11.20 -3.10
N THR A 11 13.81 11.73 -2.12
CA THR A 11 15.18 11.30 -1.79
C THR A 11 15.31 10.65 -0.42
N ARG A 12 14.22 10.54 0.34
CA ARG A 12 14.22 9.95 1.68
C ARG A 12 14.35 8.42 1.59
N THR A 13 15.49 7.89 2.01
CA THR A 13 15.73 6.48 2.29
C THR A 13 15.34 6.15 3.73
N PHE A 14 14.82 4.93 3.95
CA PHE A 14 14.42 4.47 5.28
C PHE A 14 15.17 3.19 5.61
N ASP A 15 15.92 3.18 6.72
CA ASP A 15 16.68 2.01 7.16
C ASP A 15 15.83 1.02 7.98
N ARG A 16 14.65 1.48 8.44
CA ARG A 16 13.73 0.73 9.28
C ARG A 16 12.30 0.96 8.81
N PHE A 17 11.54 -0.14 8.75
CA PHE A 17 10.12 -0.06 8.42
C PHE A 17 9.32 0.82 9.39
N ALA A 18 9.71 0.86 10.68
CA ALA A 18 9.06 1.70 11.68
C ALA A 18 9.12 3.21 11.34
N ASP A 19 10.16 3.66 10.64
CA ASP A 19 10.30 5.06 10.21
C ASP A 19 9.58 5.29 8.88
N PHE A 20 9.52 4.25 8.04
CA PHE A 20 8.78 4.27 6.77
C PHE A 20 7.27 4.31 6.98
N TYR A 21 6.73 3.57 7.94
CA TYR A 21 5.29 3.36 8.08
C TYR A 21 4.49 4.65 8.32
N PRO A 22 4.94 5.59 9.19
CA PRO A 22 4.30 6.91 9.31
C PRO A 22 4.31 7.71 8.00
N PHE A 23 5.42 7.68 7.26
CA PHE A 23 5.50 8.30 5.93
C PHE A 23 4.52 7.65 4.96
N TYR A 24 4.47 6.32 4.93
CA TYR A 24 3.55 5.55 4.10
C TYR A 24 2.09 5.89 4.41
N LEU A 25 1.69 6.00 5.68
CA LEU A 25 0.33 6.44 6.03
C LEU A 25 0.06 7.89 5.60
N GLY A 26 1.08 8.74 5.59
CA GLY A 26 1.03 10.09 5.02
C GLY A 26 0.76 10.11 3.51
N GLU A 27 1.14 9.07 2.78
CA GLU A 27 0.83 8.88 1.35
C GLU A 27 -0.57 8.27 1.12
N HIS A 28 -1.35 8.03 2.19
CA HIS A 28 -2.71 7.46 2.16
C HIS A 28 -3.66 8.25 3.08
N ARG A 29 -3.58 9.58 3.05
CA ARG A 29 -4.42 10.44 3.91
C ARG A 29 -5.87 10.43 3.47
N ASN A 30 -6.13 10.24 2.18
CA ASN A 30 -7.47 10.15 1.64
C ASN A 30 -8.16 8.83 2.08
N ALA A 31 -9.35 8.95 2.67
CA ALA A 31 -10.15 7.81 3.10
C ALA A 31 -10.50 6.85 1.96
N THR A 32 -10.86 7.38 0.78
CA THR A 32 -11.15 6.56 -0.40
C THR A 32 -9.91 5.83 -0.91
N CYS A 33 -8.73 6.46 -0.85
CA CYS A 33 -7.47 5.79 -1.16
C CYS A 33 -7.27 4.56 -0.24
N ARG A 34 -7.39 4.73 1.08
CA ARG A 34 -7.30 3.61 2.03
C ARG A 34 -8.35 2.53 1.79
N ARG A 35 -9.59 2.90 1.47
CA ARG A 35 -10.66 1.95 1.15
C ARG A 35 -10.35 1.13 -0.09
N LEU A 36 -9.80 1.75 -1.12
CA LEU A 36 -9.41 1.05 -2.35
C LEU A 36 -8.29 0.05 -2.07
N HIS A 37 -7.26 0.44 -1.31
CA HIS A 37 -6.23 -0.51 -0.87
C HIS A 37 -6.84 -1.66 -0.07
N PHE A 38 -7.74 -1.36 0.87
CA PHE A 38 -8.39 -2.37 1.69
C PHE A 38 -9.22 -3.37 0.86
N VAL A 39 -10.00 -2.89 -0.10
CA VAL A 39 -10.77 -3.74 -1.04
C VAL A 39 -9.82 -4.54 -1.94
N GLY A 40 -8.74 -3.91 -2.43
CA GLY A 40 -7.70 -4.56 -3.21
C GLY A 40 -7.04 -5.72 -2.45
N SER A 41 -6.71 -5.53 -1.17
CA SER A 41 -6.15 -6.57 -0.30
C SER A 41 -7.11 -7.76 -0.12
N TRP A 42 -8.40 -7.52 0.05
CA TRP A 42 -9.39 -8.60 0.06
C TRP A 42 -9.46 -9.34 -1.28
N GLY A 43 -9.37 -8.63 -2.40
CA GLY A 43 -9.30 -9.23 -3.73
C GLY A 43 -8.05 -10.11 -3.91
N VAL A 44 -6.89 -9.65 -3.44
CA VAL A 44 -5.63 -10.43 -3.41
C VAL A 44 -5.84 -11.72 -2.62
N ILE A 45 -6.40 -11.64 -1.40
CA ILE A 45 -6.67 -12.82 -0.56
C ILE A 45 -7.60 -13.79 -1.29
N ALA A 46 -8.70 -13.30 -1.88
CA ALA A 46 -9.64 -14.15 -2.60
C ALA A 46 -8.98 -14.92 -3.76
N PHE A 47 -8.12 -14.24 -4.55
CA PHE A 47 -7.38 -14.90 -5.62
C PHE A 47 -6.32 -15.87 -5.11
N LEU A 48 -5.63 -15.58 -4.01
CA LEU A 48 -4.69 -16.51 -3.38
C LEU A 48 -5.39 -17.77 -2.83
N VAL A 49 -6.58 -17.63 -2.23
CA VAL A 49 -7.40 -18.78 -1.82
C VAL A 49 -7.82 -19.59 -3.05
N THR A 50 -8.23 -18.92 -4.12
CA THR A 50 -8.63 -19.59 -5.37
C THR A 50 -7.47 -20.34 -6.01
N PHE A 51 -6.26 -19.76 -6.00
CA PHE A 51 -5.03 -20.44 -6.38
C PHE A 51 -4.81 -21.71 -5.54
N ALA A 52 -4.90 -21.60 -4.22
CA ALA A 52 -4.66 -22.74 -3.31
C ALA A 52 -5.66 -23.90 -3.55
N VAL A 53 -6.91 -23.59 -3.91
CA VAL A 53 -7.95 -24.60 -4.19
C VAL A 53 -7.81 -25.21 -5.59
N THR A 54 -7.43 -24.42 -6.59
CA THR A 54 -7.44 -24.85 -8.01
C THR A 54 -6.09 -25.26 -8.56
N GLY A 55 -4.99 -24.86 -7.91
CA GLY A 55 -3.62 -25.01 -8.42
C GLY A 55 -3.30 -24.15 -9.66
N ASN A 56 -4.25 -23.33 -10.14
CA ASN A 56 -4.07 -22.55 -11.37
C ASN A 56 -3.27 -21.28 -11.10
N ALA A 57 -2.01 -21.26 -11.55
CA ALA A 57 -1.09 -20.14 -11.37
C ALA A 57 -1.56 -18.80 -11.95
N TRP A 58 -2.52 -18.78 -12.90
CA TRP A 58 -3.11 -17.53 -13.39
C TRP A 58 -3.75 -16.68 -12.29
N TRP A 59 -4.22 -17.33 -11.20
CA TRP A 59 -4.75 -16.61 -10.04
C TRP A 59 -3.70 -15.81 -9.29
N LEU A 60 -2.42 -16.20 -9.36
CA LEU A 60 -1.33 -15.39 -8.80
C LEU A 60 -1.15 -14.09 -9.57
N LEU A 61 -1.23 -14.15 -10.91
CA LEU A 61 -1.18 -12.95 -11.73
C LEU A 61 -2.41 -12.06 -11.46
N ALA A 62 -3.61 -12.66 -11.36
CA ALA A 62 -4.83 -11.93 -11.04
C ALA A 62 -4.73 -11.22 -9.67
N ALA A 63 -4.12 -11.88 -8.68
CA ALA A 63 -3.85 -11.28 -7.37
C ALA A 63 -2.99 -10.02 -7.49
N VAL A 64 -1.86 -10.11 -8.19
CA VAL A 64 -0.96 -8.96 -8.42
C VAL A 64 -1.69 -7.83 -9.14
N VAL A 65 -2.34 -8.13 -10.28
CA VAL A 65 -3.05 -7.13 -11.08
C VAL A 65 -4.15 -6.45 -10.27
N CYS A 66 -4.93 -7.21 -9.50
CA CYS A 66 -5.98 -6.68 -8.65
C CYS A 66 -5.44 -5.71 -7.60
N GLY A 67 -4.43 -6.13 -6.82
CA GLY A 67 -3.83 -5.29 -5.78
C GLY A 67 -3.32 -3.96 -6.35
N TYR A 68 -2.56 -4.00 -7.45
CA TYR A 68 -2.03 -2.81 -8.09
C TYR A 68 -3.10 -1.93 -8.74
N ALA A 69 -4.12 -2.51 -9.38
CA ALA A 69 -5.20 -1.74 -10.00
C ALA A 69 -5.94 -0.89 -8.96
N PHE A 70 -6.34 -1.47 -7.83
CA PHE A 70 -7.02 -0.73 -6.77
C PHE A 70 -6.10 0.31 -6.10
N ALA A 71 -4.85 -0.06 -5.82
CA ALA A 71 -3.88 0.85 -5.21
C ALA A 71 -3.61 2.07 -6.09
N TRP A 72 -3.37 1.85 -7.38
CA TRP A 72 -3.10 2.94 -8.33
C TRP A 72 -4.30 3.84 -8.56
N VAL A 73 -5.52 3.30 -8.57
CA VAL A 73 -6.73 4.15 -8.62
C VAL A 73 -6.77 5.06 -7.38
N GLY A 74 -6.47 4.53 -6.20
CA GLY A 74 -6.35 5.31 -4.96
C GLY A 74 -5.34 6.45 -5.09
N HIS A 75 -4.11 6.11 -5.45
CA HIS A 75 -3.01 7.06 -5.53
C HIS A 75 -3.21 8.12 -6.62
N PHE A 76 -3.56 7.74 -7.85
CA PHE A 76 -3.58 8.69 -8.95
C PHE A 76 -4.83 9.57 -8.99
N PHE A 77 -5.99 9.06 -8.58
CA PHE A 77 -7.25 9.81 -8.67
C PHE A 77 -7.62 10.51 -7.36
N PHE A 78 -7.35 9.89 -6.19
CA PHE A 78 -7.79 10.41 -4.90
C PHE A 78 -6.70 11.11 -4.12
N GLU A 79 -5.52 10.50 -4.02
CA GLU A 79 -4.38 11.11 -3.32
C GLU A 79 -3.61 12.09 -4.21
N LYS A 80 -3.59 11.83 -5.53
CA LYS A 80 -2.84 12.58 -6.55
C LYS A 80 -1.32 12.61 -6.28
N ASN A 81 -0.79 11.53 -5.74
CA ASN A 81 0.64 11.31 -5.52
C ASN A 81 1.18 10.17 -6.40
N ARG A 82 2.50 9.99 -6.37
CA ARG A 82 3.14 8.82 -6.97
C ARG A 82 3.34 7.76 -5.90
N PRO A 83 2.89 6.50 -6.11
CA PRO A 83 3.08 5.43 -5.15
C PRO A 83 4.51 5.31 -4.64
N ALA A 84 4.68 5.19 -3.33
CA ALA A 84 5.98 4.95 -2.71
C ALA A 84 6.65 3.65 -3.20
N THR A 85 5.86 2.71 -3.74
CA THR A 85 6.32 1.42 -4.28
C THR A 85 7.40 1.58 -5.35
N PHE A 86 7.42 2.69 -6.09
CA PHE A 86 8.47 2.96 -7.09
C PHE A 86 9.86 3.20 -6.49
N ARG A 87 9.93 3.56 -5.20
CA ARG A 87 11.19 3.83 -4.49
C ARG A 87 11.48 2.78 -3.43
N HIS A 88 10.44 2.36 -2.72
CA HIS A 88 10.52 1.46 -1.57
C HIS A 88 9.61 0.24 -1.78
N PRO A 89 9.82 -0.59 -2.82
CA PRO A 89 8.86 -1.60 -3.25
C PRO A 89 8.50 -2.60 -2.16
N VAL A 90 9.51 -3.11 -1.44
CA VAL A 90 9.30 -4.09 -0.35
C VAL A 90 8.56 -3.45 0.83
N TYR A 91 8.97 -2.25 1.25
CA TYR A 91 8.34 -1.57 2.37
C TYR A 91 6.92 -1.11 2.04
N SER A 92 6.65 -0.69 0.80
CA SER A 92 5.29 -0.37 0.36
C SER A 92 4.38 -1.58 0.39
N LEU A 93 4.85 -2.74 -0.10
CA LEU A 93 4.08 -3.99 -0.02
C LEU A 93 3.81 -4.38 1.44
N MET A 94 4.82 -4.28 2.31
CA MET A 94 4.62 -4.50 3.75
C MET A 94 3.63 -3.49 4.33
N GLY A 95 3.72 -2.22 3.93
CA GLY A 95 2.83 -1.13 4.32
C GLY A 95 1.38 -1.41 4.01
N ASP A 96 1.08 -1.95 2.82
CA ASP A 96 -0.28 -2.34 2.41
C ASP A 96 -0.88 -3.36 3.40
N TRP A 97 -0.11 -4.40 3.75
CA TRP A 97 -0.57 -5.43 4.68
C TRP A 97 -0.67 -4.95 6.13
N VAL A 98 0.26 -4.10 6.58
CA VAL A 98 0.20 -3.52 7.94
C VAL A 98 -0.98 -2.55 8.04
N MET A 99 -1.22 -1.71 7.02
CA MET A 99 -2.40 -0.85 6.96
C MET A 99 -3.69 -1.66 6.92
N PHE A 100 -3.75 -2.73 6.12
CA PHE A 100 -4.90 -3.65 6.09
C PHE A 100 -5.18 -4.23 7.48
N ARG A 101 -4.16 -4.77 8.16
CA ARG A 101 -4.27 -5.26 9.54
C ARG A 101 -4.77 -4.17 10.48
N ASP A 102 -4.17 -2.99 10.45
CA ASP A 102 -4.48 -1.89 11.35
C ASP A 102 -5.90 -1.35 11.13
N ILE A 103 -6.43 -1.43 9.91
CA ILE A 103 -7.86 -1.21 9.63
C ILE A 103 -8.71 -2.31 10.29
N CYS A 104 -8.37 -3.59 10.08
CA CYS A 104 -9.13 -4.72 10.66
C CYS A 104 -9.18 -4.68 12.19
N VAL A 105 -8.11 -4.25 12.86
CA VAL A 105 -8.06 -4.11 14.33
C VAL A 105 -8.55 -2.75 14.84
N GLY A 106 -9.06 -1.89 13.95
CA GLY A 106 -9.66 -0.59 14.31
C GLY A 106 -8.67 0.50 14.71
N ARG A 107 -7.37 0.34 14.45
CA ARG A 107 -6.33 1.37 14.68
C ARG A 107 -6.41 2.50 13.65
N ILE A 108 -6.79 2.17 12.42
CA ILE A 108 -6.97 3.12 11.32
C ILE A 108 -8.43 3.14 10.90
N LYS A 109 -9.01 4.34 10.78
CA LYS A 109 -10.39 4.52 10.31
C LYS A 109 -10.44 4.63 8.80
N LEU A 110 -11.43 3.96 8.21
CA LEU A 110 -11.82 4.09 6.80
C LEU A 110 -12.83 5.20 6.58
#